data_AF-A0A5R2MV36-F1
#
_entry.id   AF-A0A5R2MV36-F1
#
_cell.length_a   1.000
_cell.length_b   1.000
_cell.length_c   1.000
_cell.angle_alpha   90.00
_cell.angle_beta   90.00
_cell.angle_gamma   90.00
#
_symmetry.space_group_name_H-M   'P 1'
#
loop_
_entity.id
_entity.type
_entity.pdbx_description
1 polymer ?
#
loop_
_entity_poly.entity_id
_entity_poly.type
_entity_poly.pdbx_seq_one_letter_code
_entity_poly.pdbx_strand_id
1 'polypeptide(L)'
;VTTCSPADNSELFRHVVGGYGLFGVVVEATLDIVDNAVYRTSREIIKSDDFPKFFAEVLEPNKNIGLFYGHLSTAPGNFLEDMIVYRYDKVAEQPPADQP
;
A
#
# COMPACT_ATOMS: atom_id res chain seq x y z
N VAL A 1 -19.79 19.63 -12.79
CA VAL A 1 -19.29 18.57 -11.89
C VAL A 1 -20.08 17.32 -12.19
N THR A 2 -19.40 16.21 -12.46
CA THR A 2 -20.03 14.94 -12.84
C THR A 2 -19.61 13.89 -11.82
N THR A 3 -20.58 13.21 -11.21
CA THR A 3 -20.32 12.11 -10.27
C THR A 3 -20.17 10.81 -11.03
N CYS A 4 -19.23 9.95 -10.61
CA CYS A 4 -19.06 8.60 -11.15
C CYS A 4 -18.71 7.62 -10.04
N SER A 5 -19.07 6.36 -10.24
CA SER A 5 -18.88 5.24 -9.33
C SER A 5 -18.74 3.93 -10.13
N PRO A 6 -18.48 2.77 -9.50
CA PRO A 6 -18.52 1.49 -10.20
C PRO A 6 -19.87 1.18 -10.87
N ALA A 7 -20.99 1.71 -10.34
CA ALA A 7 -22.35 1.45 -10.82
C ALA A 7 -22.94 2.60 -11.67
N ASP A 8 -22.36 3.79 -11.61
CA ASP A 8 -22.86 4.99 -12.30
C ASP A 8 -21.71 5.70 -13.03
N ASN A 9 -21.88 6.01 -14.32
CA ASN A 9 -20.80 6.51 -15.19
C ASN A 9 -19.53 5.64 -15.09
N SER A 10 -19.69 4.31 -15.11
CA SER A 10 -18.63 3.33 -14.78
C SER A 10 -17.40 3.40 -15.69
N GLU A 11 -17.58 3.71 -16.97
CA GLU A 11 -16.47 3.94 -17.91
C GLU A 11 -15.63 5.14 -17.48
N LEU A 12 -16.29 6.28 -17.17
CA LEU A 12 -15.63 7.47 -16.65
C LEU A 12 -14.94 7.18 -15.32
N PHE A 13 -15.57 6.46 -14.40
CA PHE A 13 -14.98 6.09 -13.11
C PHE A 13 -13.67 5.31 -13.30
N ARG A 14 -13.65 4.31 -14.19
CA ARG A 14 -12.44 3.53 -14.52
C ARG A 14 -11.32 4.40 -15.09
N HIS A 15 -11.67 5.36 -15.95
CA HIS A 15 -10.69 6.30 -16.51
C HIS A 15 -10.22 7.33 -15.48
N VAL A 16 -11.06 7.80 -14.57
CA VAL A 16 -10.65 8.76 -13.53
C VAL A 16 -9.69 8.10 -12.53
N VAL A 17 -9.97 6.86 -12.09
CA VAL A 17 -9.12 6.15 -11.11
C VAL A 17 -7.73 5.82 -11.68
N GLY A 18 -7.65 5.39 -12.94
CA GLY A 18 -6.39 4.92 -13.57
C GLY A 18 -5.77 5.88 -14.59
N GLY A 19 -6.42 7.00 -14.90
CA GLY A 19 -6.07 7.86 -16.04
C GLY A 19 -5.15 9.03 -15.70
N TYR A 20 -4.49 9.01 -14.54
CA TYR A 20 -3.45 9.98 -14.17
C TYR A 20 -3.87 11.46 -14.31
N GLY A 21 -5.16 11.76 -14.07
CA GLY A 21 -5.69 13.13 -14.16
C GLY A 21 -5.98 13.64 -15.59
N LEU A 22 -5.80 12.82 -16.62
CA LEU A 22 -6.06 13.22 -18.01
C LEU A 22 -7.55 13.47 -18.32
N PHE A 23 -8.45 12.99 -17.47
CA PHE A 23 -9.90 13.03 -17.67
C PHE A 23 -10.60 14.10 -16.82
N GLY A 24 -9.85 14.88 -16.04
CA GLY A 24 -10.36 15.98 -15.22
C GLY A 24 -9.72 16.06 -13.84
N VAL A 25 -10.27 16.94 -13.00
CA VAL A 25 -9.84 17.15 -11.63
C VAL A 25 -10.86 16.56 -10.66
N VAL A 26 -10.41 15.65 -9.79
CA VAL A 26 -11.23 15.11 -8.70
C VAL A 26 -11.34 16.17 -7.60
N VAL A 27 -12.54 16.69 -7.38
CA VAL A 27 -12.82 17.70 -6.33
C VAL A 27 -13.36 17.09 -5.05
N GLU A 28 -13.93 15.88 -5.11
CA GLU A 28 -14.50 15.13 -4.00
C GLU A 28 -14.42 13.62 -4.32
N ALA A 29 -14.24 12.79 -3.29
CA ALA A 29 -14.31 11.34 -3.38
C ALA A 29 -14.94 10.73 -2.12
N THR A 30 -15.73 9.68 -2.29
CA THR A 30 -16.19 8.81 -1.20
C THR A 30 -15.38 7.53 -1.24
N LEU A 31 -14.79 7.13 -0.11
CA LEU A 31 -14.00 5.91 0.01
C LEU A 31 -14.61 5.00 1.07
N ASP A 32 -14.69 3.71 0.76
CA ASP A 32 -15.03 2.69 1.75
C ASP A 32 -13.84 2.51 2.72
N ILE A 33 -14.16 2.44 4.01
CA ILE A 33 -13.20 2.23 5.09
C ILE A 33 -13.28 0.81 5.64
N VAL A 34 -12.22 0.39 6.34
CA VAL A 34 -12.15 -0.90 7.05
C VAL A 34 -12.07 -0.67 8.57
N ASP A 35 -12.26 -1.74 9.35
CA ASP A 35 -12.10 -1.70 10.80
C ASP A 35 -10.70 -1.23 11.21
N ASN A 36 -10.63 -0.49 12.32
CA ASN A 36 -9.37 0.01 12.85
C ASN A 36 -8.46 -1.14 13.33
N ALA A 37 -7.16 -0.95 13.24
CA ALA A 37 -6.17 -1.92 13.71
C ALA A 37 -4.86 -1.24 14.12
N VAL A 38 -4.19 -1.80 15.12
CA VAL A 38 -2.86 -1.38 15.56
C VAL A 38 -1.80 -2.19 14.84
N TYR A 39 -0.81 -1.50 14.28
CA TYR A 39 0.29 -2.11 13.55
C TYR A 39 1.64 -1.86 14.22
N ARG A 40 2.48 -2.88 14.23
CA ARG A 40 3.91 -2.74 14.50
C ARG A 40 4.65 -2.59 13.17
N THR A 41 5.40 -1.51 13.03
CA THR A 41 6.25 -1.29 11.86
C THR A 41 7.57 -2.02 11.99
N SER A 42 8.01 -2.68 10.92
CA SER A 42 9.34 -3.26 10.77
C SER A 42 9.92 -2.92 9.40
N ARG A 43 11.25 -3.05 9.28
CA ARG A 43 11.97 -2.84 8.03
C ARG A 43 13.13 -3.81 7.88
N GLU A 44 13.32 -4.31 6.68
CA GLU A 44 14.47 -5.13 6.30
C GLU A 44 15.11 -4.59 5.03
N ILE A 45 16.43 -4.70 4.93
CA ILE A 45 17.18 -4.38 3.72
C ILE A 45 17.56 -5.71 3.07
N ILE A 46 17.15 -5.89 1.83
CA ILE A 46 17.42 -7.10 1.04
C ILE A 46 18.04 -6.71 -0.30
N LYS A 47 18.64 -7.68 -1.00
CA LYS A 47 18.89 -7.50 -2.43
C LYS A 47 17.58 -7.52 -3.19
N SER A 48 17.45 -6.70 -4.21
CA SER A 48 16.25 -6.63 -5.04
C SER A 48 15.92 -7.99 -5.68
N ASP A 49 16.95 -8.74 -6.09
CA ASP A 49 16.81 -10.08 -6.66
C ASP A 49 16.29 -11.13 -5.67
N ASP A 50 16.44 -10.88 -4.37
CA ASP A 50 15.93 -11.77 -3.32
C ASP A 50 14.44 -11.53 -3.02
N PHE A 51 13.86 -10.43 -3.54
CA PHE A 51 12.47 -10.06 -3.23
C PHE A 51 11.44 -11.14 -3.59
N PRO A 52 11.49 -11.83 -4.75
CA PRO A 52 10.52 -12.89 -5.05
C PRO A 52 10.54 -14.02 -4.03
N LYS A 53 11.74 -14.42 -3.57
CA LYS A 53 11.89 -15.44 -2.53
C LYS A 53 11.39 -14.93 -1.18
N PHE A 54 11.77 -13.70 -0.81
CA PHE A 54 11.31 -13.04 0.40
C PHE A 54 9.78 -12.93 0.44
N PHE A 55 9.15 -12.59 -0.69
CA PHE A 55 7.71 -12.52 -0.80
C PHE A 55 7.06 -13.89 -0.55
N ALA A 56 7.50 -14.93 -1.26
CA ALA A 56 6.91 -16.27 -1.16
C ALA A 56 7.12 -16.91 0.23
N GLU A 57 8.27 -16.67 0.87
CA GLU A 57 8.62 -17.32 2.14
C GLU A 57 8.18 -16.52 3.37
N VAL A 58 8.13 -15.18 3.27
CA VAL A 58 7.95 -14.29 4.44
C VAL A 58 6.64 -13.51 4.36
N LEU A 59 6.34 -12.90 3.20
CA LEU A 59 5.20 -11.97 3.07
C LEU A 59 3.88 -12.70 2.81
N GLU A 60 3.82 -13.51 1.76
CA GLU A 60 2.62 -14.22 1.31
C GLU A 60 1.98 -15.13 2.38
N PRO A 61 2.74 -15.95 3.14
CA PRO A 61 2.15 -16.84 4.14
C PRO A 61 1.67 -16.09 5.39
N ASN A 62 2.22 -14.91 5.69
CA ASN A 62 1.89 -14.17 6.91
C ASN A 62 0.64 -13.30 6.73
N LYS A 63 -0.51 -13.83 7.13
CA LYS A 63 -1.81 -13.13 7.04
C LYS A 63 -1.99 -11.99 8.05
N ASN A 64 -1.05 -11.80 8.97
CA ASN A 64 -1.09 -10.67 9.90
C ASN A 64 -0.48 -9.38 9.32
N ILE A 65 0.18 -9.45 8.16
CA ILE A 65 0.68 -8.26 7.48
C ILE A 65 -0.49 -7.53 6.84
N GLY A 66 -0.82 -6.34 7.34
CA GLY A 66 -1.87 -5.50 6.74
C GLY A 66 -1.37 -4.68 5.56
N LEU A 67 -0.08 -4.34 5.56
CA LEU A 67 0.57 -3.57 4.51
C LEU A 67 2.06 -3.93 4.44
N PHE A 68 2.59 -4.04 3.22
CA PHE A 68 4.02 -3.95 2.96
C PHE A 68 4.26 -3.10 1.72
N TYR A 69 5.43 -2.48 1.63
CA TYR A 69 5.91 -1.85 0.40
C TYR A 69 7.44 -1.84 0.37
N GLY A 70 8.00 -1.86 -0.84
CA GLY A 70 9.43 -1.86 -1.08
C GLY A 70 9.90 -0.53 -1.67
N HIS A 71 11.02 0.00 -1.19
CA HIS A 71 11.75 1.09 -1.80
C HIS A 71 13.06 0.58 -2.38
N LEU A 72 13.15 0.56 -3.72
CA LEU A 72 14.40 0.28 -4.42
C LEU A 72 15.39 1.43 -4.20
N SER A 73 16.66 1.09 -4.03
CA SER A 73 17.73 2.09 -3.92
C SER A 73 17.85 2.89 -5.21
N THR A 74 17.91 4.21 -5.07
CA THR A 74 18.23 5.12 -6.18
C THR A 74 19.64 5.72 -6.07
N ALA A 75 20.47 5.21 -5.15
CA ALA A 75 21.82 5.71 -4.95
C ALA A 75 22.78 5.15 -6.01
N PRO A 76 23.76 5.93 -6.51
CA PRO A 76 24.66 5.48 -7.58
C PRO A 76 25.46 4.20 -7.28
N GLY A 77 25.77 3.92 -6.01
CA GLY A 77 26.63 2.79 -5.61
C GLY A 77 25.93 1.43 -5.50
N ASN A 78 24.60 1.40 -5.53
CA ASN A 78 23.78 0.19 -5.41
C ASN A 78 22.42 0.42 -6.09
N PHE A 79 22.44 1.12 -7.22
CA PHE A 79 21.23 1.56 -7.93
C PHE A 79 20.38 0.36 -8.31
N LEU A 80 19.17 0.28 -7.75
CA LEU A 80 18.21 -0.82 -7.87
C LEU A 80 18.71 -2.19 -7.38
N GLU A 81 19.90 -2.27 -6.79
CA GLU A 81 20.48 -3.54 -6.29
C GLU A 81 19.96 -3.89 -4.89
N ASP A 82 19.69 -2.87 -4.08
CA ASP A 82 19.16 -3.03 -2.73
C ASP A 82 17.73 -2.50 -2.65
N MET A 83 16.94 -3.09 -1.76
CA MET A 83 15.58 -2.67 -1.44
C MET A 83 15.38 -2.60 0.07
N ILE A 84 14.71 -1.54 0.54
CA ILE A 84 14.15 -1.51 1.90
C ILE A 84 12.70 -1.98 1.82
N VAL A 85 12.39 -3.10 2.46
CA VAL A 85 11.01 -3.59 2.60
C VAL A 85 10.47 -3.10 3.94
N TYR A 86 9.37 -2.36 3.89
CA TYR A 86 8.60 -1.95 5.06
C TYR A 86 7.44 -2.91 5.27
N ARG A 87 7.17 -3.25 6.53
CA ARG A 87 6.04 -4.10 6.93
C ARG A 87 5.28 -3.49 8.09
N TYR A 88 3.97 -3.71 8.07
CA TYR A 88 3.05 -3.33 9.12
C TYR A 88 2.29 -4.59 9.56
N ASP A 89 2.75 -5.18 10.65
CA ASP A 89 2.18 -6.39 11.23
C ASP A 89 1.09 -6.02 12.24
N LYS A 90 -0.12 -6.54 12.05
CA LYS A 90 -1.25 -6.32 12.95
C LYS A 90 -0.92 -6.91 14.32
N VAL A 91 -1.06 -6.12 15.38
CA VAL A 91 -0.77 -6.52 16.76
C VAL A 91 -1.94 -6.37 17.72
N ALA A 92 -2.95 -5.56 17.39
CA ALA A 92 -4.19 -5.44 18.15
C ALA A 92 -5.33 -4.87 17.28
N GLU A 93 -6.57 -5.04 17.72
CA GLU A 93 -7.76 -4.42 17.10
C GLU A 93 -8.00 -2.98 17.57
N GLN A 94 -7.50 -2.63 18.76
CA GLN A 94 -7.71 -1.32 19.36
C GLN A 94 -6.40 -0.81 19.98
N PRO A 95 -6.15 0.51 19.90
CA PRO A 95 -5.05 1.11 20.64
C PRO A 95 -5.23 0.90 22.15
N PRO A 96 -4.12 0.88 22.92
CA PRO A 96 -4.18 0.93 24.38
C PRO A 96 -5.05 2.08 24.86
N ALA A 97 -5.81 1.89 25.95
CA ALA A 97 -6.75 2.88 26.47
C ALA A 97 -6.10 4.22 26.89
N ASP A 98 -4.78 4.25 27.02
CA ASP A 98 -3.95 5.40 27.39
C ASP A 98 -3.31 6.11 26.18
N GLN A 99 -3.57 5.65 24.96
CA GLN A 99 -3.14 6.33 23.73
C GLN A 99 -4.36 6.94 23.01
N PRO A 100 -4.26 8.18 22.51
CA PRO A 100 -5.34 8.85 21.80
C PRO A 100 -5.73 8.15 20.51
#